data_AF-A0AAJ6IYD2-F1
#
_entry.id   AF-A0AAJ6IYD2-F1
#
_cell.length_a   1.000
_cell.length_b   1.000
_cell.length_c   1.000
_cell.angle_alpha   90.00
_cell.angle_beta   90.00
_cell.angle_gamma   90.00
#
_symmetry.space_group_name_H-M   'P 1'
#
loop_
_entity.id
_entity.type
_entity.pdbx_description
1 polymer ?
#
loop_
_entity_poly.entity_id
_entity_poly.type
_entity_poly.pdbx_seq_one_letter_code
_entity_poly.pdbx_strand_id
1 'polypeptide(L)'
;MSHDENLTALWQLIDTQHTSTSSHKYDVAERTIGSLVGDTSPQIYYFTYISRVSNFSVRASQSTGALKSDAVVALIQRRTEDEKTHRAARTFVERTGKPVFLLQREAEESKKWFPIGGYALSVDSRGQALLSNLTKTFGGPAHVTIDASQEFTALNAVKYLESLGIDGSAIGSALSGWHDLRSLLETATKSSLGLSAAEAAIVARRREIVAELKEMIADKSVTERDLHRKIQGNYWIFGGKYTGVSERNGLIPMDEYDVPLFCADGSIHIVELKGSHIPSLVERYRSHLIPGTQVHQAVGQALNYLRDLDEVGSAMESYYKRNGFEYDLCRARATVVIGNPAFVKIPEDKKRKFEAVTRQMVDQTIRTYNGSINRIEVLTWADLLDAADRSLTFEGDNVGHLANPSPDDTASTIF
;
A
#
# COMPACT_ATOMS: atom_id res chain seq x y z
N MET A 1 -9.63 -36.04 -11.44
CA MET A 1 -10.17 -36.50 -10.14
C MET A 1 -11.64 -36.17 -10.09
N SER A 2 -12.46 -37.05 -9.52
CA SER A 2 -13.88 -36.78 -9.26
C SER A 2 -14.03 -35.68 -8.20
N HIS A 3 -15.22 -35.06 -8.08
CA HIS A 3 -15.48 -34.08 -7.02
C HIS A 3 -15.22 -34.65 -5.63
N ASP A 4 -15.63 -35.91 -5.40
CA ASP A 4 -15.44 -36.61 -4.13
C ASP A 4 -13.96 -36.88 -3.83
N GLU A 5 -13.16 -37.22 -4.84
CA GLU A 5 -11.71 -37.38 -4.69
C GLU A 5 -11.02 -36.05 -4.34
N ASN A 6 -11.41 -34.96 -5.01
CA ASN A 6 -10.88 -33.62 -4.74
C ASN A 6 -11.23 -33.14 -3.33
N LEU A 7 -12.51 -33.27 -2.95
CA LEU A 7 -12.96 -32.96 -1.59
C LEU A 7 -12.21 -33.83 -0.57
N THR A 8 -12.02 -35.12 -0.87
CA THR A 8 -11.33 -36.05 0.02
C THR A 8 -9.88 -35.66 0.27
N ALA A 9 -9.15 -35.32 -0.79
CA ALA A 9 -7.79 -34.84 -0.68
C ALA A 9 -7.72 -33.52 0.10
N LEU A 10 -8.61 -32.58 -0.19
CA LEU A 10 -8.64 -31.28 0.48
C LEU A 10 -8.92 -31.41 1.98
N TRP A 11 -9.91 -32.21 2.39
CA TRP A 11 -10.27 -32.26 3.80
C TRP A 11 -9.25 -33.02 4.65
N GLN A 12 -8.57 -34.04 4.10
CA GLN A 12 -7.48 -34.70 4.81
C GLN A 12 -6.39 -33.70 5.21
N LEU A 13 -6.11 -32.72 4.36
CA LEU A 13 -5.21 -31.61 4.68
C LEU A 13 -5.81 -30.71 5.77
N ILE A 14 -7.05 -30.25 5.58
CA ILE A 14 -7.72 -29.34 6.53
C ILE A 14 -7.79 -29.93 7.94
N ASP A 15 -8.19 -31.19 8.09
CA ASP A 15 -8.36 -31.85 9.39
C ASP A 15 -7.01 -32.06 10.09
N THR A 16 -6.00 -32.49 9.34
CA THR A 16 -4.63 -32.67 9.86
C THR A 16 -4.02 -31.34 10.29
N GLN A 17 -4.33 -30.26 9.55
CA GLN A 17 -3.78 -28.94 9.78
C GLN A 17 -4.50 -28.16 10.87
N HIS A 18 -5.81 -28.35 11.03
CA HIS A 18 -6.61 -27.55 11.94
C HIS A 18 -6.10 -27.63 13.39
N THR A 19 -5.59 -28.81 13.80
CA THR A 19 -5.02 -29.09 15.12
C THR A 19 -3.66 -28.44 15.35
N SER A 20 -3.02 -27.91 14.31
CA SER A 20 -1.76 -27.16 14.43
C SER A 20 -1.99 -25.82 15.13
N THR A 21 -1.03 -25.43 15.97
CA THR A 21 -0.95 -24.12 16.63
C THR A 21 -0.38 -23.03 15.71
N SER A 22 -0.01 -23.38 14.48
CA SER A 22 0.54 -22.45 13.50
C SER A 22 -0.51 -21.48 12.93
N SER A 23 -0.11 -20.23 12.72
CA SER A 23 -0.86 -19.24 11.93
C SER A 23 -0.94 -19.60 10.44
N HIS A 24 -0.03 -20.45 9.96
CA HIS A 24 0.13 -20.92 8.58
C HIS A 24 -0.43 -22.32 8.36
N LYS A 25 -1.37 -22.74 9.21
CA LYS A 25 -1.80 -24.12 9.20
C LYS A 25 -2.47 -24.53 7.90
N TYR A 26 -3.12 -23.62 7.18
CA TYR A 26 -3.83 -23.95 5.95
C TYR A 26 -3.03 -23.78 4.65
N ASP A 27 -1.75 -23.37 4.71
CA ASP A 27 -0.93 -23.10 3.51
C ASP A 27 -0.89 -24.25 2.50
N VAL A 28 -0.85 -25.51 2.97
CA VAL A 28 -0.86 -26.65 2.03
C VAL A 28 -2.25 -26.80 1.40
N ALA A 29 -3.33 -26.61 2.17
CA ALA A 29 -4.68 -26.66 1.62
C ALA A 29 -4.90 -25.54 0.58
N GLU A 30 -4.38 -24.33 0.84
CA GLU A 30 -4.40 -23.19 -0.09
C GLU A 30 -3.68 -23.51 -1.40
N ARG A 31 -2.45 -24.02 -1.33
CA ARG A 31 -1.67 -24.44 -2.52
C ARG A 31 -2.33 -25.58 -3.28
N THR A 32 -2.93 -26.53 -2.56
CA THR A 32 -3.64 -27.66 -3.18
C THR A 32 -4.89 -27.19 -3.91
N ILE A 33 -5.71 -26.31 -3.32
CA ILE A 33 -6.84 -25.71 -4.03
C ILE A 33 -6.36 -24.95 -5.26
N GLY A 34 -5.34 -24.10 -5.11
CA GLY A 34 -4.78 -23.33 -6.22
C GLY A 34 -4.34 -24.22 -7.39
N SER A 35 -3.68 -25.32 -7.10
CA SER A 35 -3.27 -26.29 -8.12
C SER A 35 -4.46 -26.98 -8.79
N LEU A 36 -5.52 -27.31 -8.03
CA LEU A 36 -6.72 -27.97 -8.55
C LEU A 36 -7.58 -27.04 -9.43
N VAL A 37 -7.62 -25.75 -9.12
CA VAL A 37 -8.38 -24.74 -9.89
C VAL A 37 -7.56 -24.08 -11.00
N GLY A 38 -6.28 -24.45 -11.14
CA GLY A 38 -5.38 -23.92 -12.18
C GLY A 38 -4.85 -22.52 -11.92
N ASP A 39 -4.85 -22.07 -10.66
CA ASP A 39 -4.33 -20.77 -10.24
C ASP A 39 -3.31 -20.98 -9.12
N THR A 40 -2.03 -20.93 -9.48
CA THR A 40 -0.90 -21.21 -8.56
C THR A 40 -0.38 -19.97 -7.85
N SER A 41 -1.04 -18.82 -8.02
CA SER A 41 -0.65 -17.58 -7.34
C SER A 41 -0.72 -17.75 -5.81
N PRO A 42 0.26 -17.22 -5.06
CA PRO A 42 0.21 -17.28 -3.61
C PRO A 42 -0.94 -16.42 -3.05
N GLN A 43 -1.56 -16.87 -1.96
CA GLN A 43 -2.60 -16.15 -1.18
C GLN A 43 -3.94 -15.91 -1.90
N ILE A 44 -4.26 -16.65 -2.96
CA ILE A 44 -5.58 -16.53 -3.61
C ILE A 44 -6.70 -16.89 -2.62
N TYR A 45 -6.53 -17.98 -1.87
CA TYR A 45 -7.55 -18.51 -0.97
C TYR A 45 -7.13 -18.31 0.49
N TYR A 46 -8.04 -17.85 1.33
CA TYR A 46 -7.86 -17.83 2.78
C TYR A 46 -8.86 -18.74 3.47
N PHE A 47 -8.38 -19.70 4.26
CA PHE A 47 -9.25 -20.57 5.04
C PHE A 47 -9.58 -19.98 6.40
N THR A 48 -10.86 -19.95 6.73
CA THR A 48 -11.32 -19.58 8.08
C THR A 48 -12.21 -20.65 8.66
N TYR A 49 -11.89 -21.07 9.89
CA TYR A 49 -12.65 -22.08 10.61
C TYR A 49 -13.71 -21.45 11.51
N ILE A 50 -14.95 -21.92 11.37
CA ILE A 50 -16.15 -21.31 11.92
C ILE A 50 -16.92 -22.36 12.73
N SER A 51 -16.72 -22.29 14.05
CA SER A 51 -17.42 -23.14 15.02
C SER A 51 -18.84 -22.66 15.34
N ARG A 52 -19.12 -21.36 15.14
CA ARG A 52 -20.42 -20.71 15.35
C ARG A 52 -20.60 -19.60 14.33
N VAL A 53 -21.82 -19.43 13.79
CA VAL A 53 -22.07 -18.41 12.77
C VAL A 53 -21.77 -16.99 13.24
N SER A 54 -22.02 -16.68 14.51
CA SER A 54 -21.70 -15.38 15.10
C SER A 54 -20.22 -15.00 14.96
N ASN A 55 -19.35 -15.99 14.79
CA ASN A 55 -17.91 -15.80 14.66
C ASN A 55 -17.47 -15.60 13.21
N PHE A 56 -18.34 -15.85 12.22
CA PHE A 56 -18.01 -15.71 10.80
C PHE A 56 -17.54 -14.28 10.51
N SER A 57 -18.43 -13.31 10.77
CA SER A 57 -18.17 -11.91 10.42
C SER A 57 -16.95 -11.38 11.15
N VAL A 58 -16.80 -11.71 12.44
CA VAL A 58 -15.68 -11.29 13.30
C VAL A 58 -14.36 -11.87 12.79
N ARG A 59 -14.28 -13.20 12.62
CA ARG A 59 -13.02 -13.86 12.21
C ARG A 59 -12.61 -13.52 10.80
N ALA A 60 -13.57 -13.45 9.88
CA ALA A 60 -13.26 -13.14 8.50
C ALA A 60 -12.92 -11.65 8.31
N SER A 61 -13.55 -10.70 9.02
CA SER A 61 -13.22 -9.28 8.81
C SER A 61 -12.04 -8.75 9.62
N GLN A 62 -11.69 -9.40 10.73
CA GLN A 62 -10.52 -9.01 11.53
C GLN A 62 -9.24 -9.71 11.06
N SER A 63 -9.35 -10.70 10.18
CA SER A 63 -8.18 -11.39 9.64
C SER A 63 -7.58 -10.61 8.48
N THR A 64 -6.35 -10.13 8.67
CA THR A 64 -5.55 -9.53 7.61
C THR A 64 -5.38 -10.49 6.42
N GLY A 65 -5.29 -11.79 6.67
CA GLY A 65 -5.21 -12.82 5.61
C GLY A 65 -6.48 -12.87 4.75
N ALA A 66 -7.66 -12.82 5.38
CA ALA A 66 -8.93 -12.78 4.66
C ALA A 66 -9.07 -11.50 3.82
N LEU A 67 -8.62 -10.36 4.35
CA LEU A 67 -8.67 -9.08 3.63
C LEU A 67 -7.66 -9.00 2.47
N LYS A 68 -6.53 -9.69 2.56
CA LYS A 68 -5.52 -9.76 1.50
C LYS A 68 -5.83 -10.82 0.44
N SER A 69 -6.55 -11.88 0.79
CA SER A 69 -6.88 -12.95 -0.16
C SER A 69 -7.84 -12.51 -1.27
N ASP A 70 -7.78 -13.20 -2.39
CA ASP A 70 -8.71 -13.01 -3.50
C ASP A 70 -10.07 -13.68 -3.23
N ALA A 71 -10.11 -14.76 -2.44
CA ALA A 71 -11.31 -15.46 -2.02
C ALA A 71 -11.17 -16.09 -0.62
N VAL A 72 -12.26 -16.11 0.14
CA VAL A 72 -12.32 -16.74 1.47
C VAL A 72 -13.02 -18.09 1.38
N VAL A 73 -12.39 -19.14 1.91
CA VAL A 73 -12.99 -20.48 2.07
C VAL A 73 -13.38 -20.66 3.53
N ALA A 74 -14.69 -20.63 3.81
CA ALA A 74 -15.22 -20.78 5.14
C ALA A 74 -15.53 -22.24 5.46
N LEU A 75 -14.93 -22.74 6.53
CA LEU A 75 -15.08 -24.11 7.03
C LEU A 75 -16.06 -24.14 8.21
N ILE A 76 -17.26 -24.65 7.98
CA ILE A 76 -18.39 -24.64 8.92
C ILE A 76 -18.54 -26.01 9.59
N GLN A 77 -18.41 -26.04 10.91
CA GLN A 77 -18.44 -27.30 11.67
C GLN A 77 -19.86 -27.82 11.94
N ARG A 78 -20.86 -26.94 12.09
CA ARG A 78 -22.21 -27.30 12.55
C ARG A 78 -23.26 -27.09 11.47
N ARG A 79 -24.06 -28.12 11.23
CA ARG A 79 -25.18 -28.14 10.27
C ARG A 79 -26.43 -27.39 10.74
N THR A 80 -26.53 -27.06 12.03
CA THR A 80 -27.77 -26.50 12.60
C THR A 80 -27.97 -25.00 12.33
N GLU A 81 -27.14 -24.36 11.51
CA GLU A 81 -27.16 -22.90 11.30
C GLU A 81 -27.08 -22.47 9.82
N ASP A 82 -27.52 -23.30 8.87
CA ASP A 82 -27.36 -23.05 7.42
C ASP A 82 -27.84 -21.66 6.99
N GLU A 83 -29.10 -21.30 7.26
CA GLU A 83 -29.65 -19.99 6.90
C GLU A 83 -28.86 -18.82 7.51
N LYS A 84 -28.44 -18.98 8.77
CA LYS A 84 -27.66 -17.95 9.46
C LYS A 84 -26.27 -17.84 8.83
N THR A 85 -25.66 -18.97 8.46
CA THR A 85 -24.34 -19.04 7.83
C THR A 85 -24.36 -18.34 6.47
N HIS A 86 -25.34 -18.66 5.64
CA HIS A 86 -25.58 -18.03 4.36
C HIS A 86 -25.79 -16.52 4.50
N ARG A 87 -26.60 -16.09 5.48
CA ARG A 87 -26.79 -14.66 5.79
C ARG A 87 -25.48 -13.98 6.22
N ALA A 88 -24.68 -14.60 7.07
CA ALA A 88 -23.42 -14.06 7.55
C ALA A 88 -22.37 -13.95 6.44
N ALA A 89 -22.29 -14.97 5.59
CA ALA A 89 -21.42 -14.98 4.41
C ALA A 89 -21.83 -13.86 3.44
N ARG A 90 -23.12 -13.75 3.11
CA ARG A 90 -23.64 -12.64 2.30
C ARG A 90 -23.28 -11.27 2.88
N THR A 91 -23.55 -11.06 4.16
CA THR A 91 -23.23 -9.79 4.86
C THR A 91 -21.74 -9.49 4.81
N PHE A 92 -20.89 -10.52 4.91
CA PHE A 92 -19.45 -10.35 4.79
C PHE A 92 -19.06 -9.87 3.38
N VAL A 93 -19.57 -10.53 2.32
CA VAL A 93 -19.31 -10.13 0.93
C VAL A 93 -19.80 -8.71 0.65
N GLU A 94 -21.01 -8.37 1.10
CA GLU A 94 -21.58 -7.02 0.97
C GLU A 94 -20.75 -5.95 1.69
N ARG A 95 -20.00 -6.31 2.73
CA ARG A 95 -19.18 -5.36 3.50
C ARG A 95 -17.74 -5.26 2.99
N THR A 96 -17.15 -6.36 2.55
CA THR A 96 -15.72 -6.44 2.23
C THR A 96 -15.44 -6.54 0.74
N GLY A 97 -16.43 -6.92 -0.06
CA GLY A 97 -16.27 -7.27 -1.47
C GLY A 97 -15.57 -8.58 -1.73
N LYS A 98 -15.13 -9.29 -0.70
CA LYS A 98 -14.35 -10.51 -0.86
C LYS A 98 -15.27 -11.69 -1.12
N PRO A 99 -15.10 -12.43 -2.23
CA PRO A 99 -15.92 -13.58 -2.54
C PRO A 99 -15.70 -14.69 -1.50
N VAL A 100 -16.76 -15.43 -1.20
CA VAL A 100 -16.76 -16.48 -0.17
C VAL A 100 -17.23 -17.79 -0.76
N PHE A 101 -16.50 -18.87 -0.49
CA PHE A 101 -16.91 -20.25 -0.73
C PHE A 101 -17.18 -20.96 0.60
N LEU A 102 -18.29 -21.69 0.70
CA LEU A 102 -18.73 -22.32 1.94
C LEU A 102 -18.61 -23.85 1.87
N LEU A 103 -17.84 -24.41 2.80
CA LEU A 103 -17.73 -25.84 3.03
C LEU A 103 -18.30 -26.18 4.41
N GLN A 104 -19.11 -27.23 4.49
CA GLN A 104 -19.74 -27.66 5.74
C GLN A 104 -19.49 -29.14 6.01
N ARG A 105 -19.31 -29.50 7.29
CA ARG A 105 -19.27 -30.89 7.73
C ARG A 105 -20.67 -31.51 7.83
N GLU A 106 -20.76 -32.79 7.47
CA GLU A 106 -21.99 -33.60 7.55
C GLU A 106 -22.48 -33.79 8.99
N ALA A 107 -21.54 -33.98 9.90
CA ALA A 107 -21.76 -34.00 11.34
C ALA A 107 -20.48 -33.49 12.03
N GLU A 108 -20.59 -33.09 13.30
CA GLU A 108 -19.46 -32.54 14.06
C GLU A 108 -18.26 -33.51 14.11
N GLU A 109 -18.55 -34.81 14.19
CA GLU A 109 -17.58 -35.91 14.16
C GLU A 109 -17.31 -36.48 12.76
N SER A 110 -18.08 -36.07 11.75
CA SER A 110 -17.89 -36.54 10.37
C SER A 110 -16.62 -35.93 9.78
N LYS A 111 -15.88 -36.78 9.06
CA LYS A 111 -14.75 -36.36 8.24
C LYS A 111 -15.18 -35.90 6.84
N LYS A 112 -16.48 -35.98 6.52
CA LYS A 112 -17.02 -35.59 5.22
C LYS A 112 -17.42 -34.12 5.23
N TRP A 113 -16.88 -33.40 4.25
CA TRP A 113 -17.21 -32.01 3.94
C TRP A 113 -17.93 -31.93 2.60
N PHE A 114 -18.89 -31.03 2.49
CA PHE A 114 -19.56 -30.73 1.22
C PHE A 114 -19.69 -29.22 1.01
N PRO A 115 -19.65 -28.76 -0.24
CA PRO A 115 -19.96 -27.38 -0.58
C PRO A 115 -21.43 -27.09 -0.35
N ILE A 116 -21.73 -26.00 0.35
CA ILE A 116 -23.11 -25.53 0.57
C ILE A 116 -23.44 -24.29 -0.26
N GLY A 117 -22.45 -23.69 -0.93
CA GLY A 117 -22.62 -22.58 -1.86
C GLY A 117 -21.48 -21.57 -1.77
N GLY A 118 -21.73 -20.39 -2.32
CA GLY A 118 -20.79 -19.27 -2.28
C GLY A 118 -21.48 -17.95 -2.58
N TYR A 119 -20.77 -16.86 -2.35
CA TYR A 119 -21.27 -15.50 -2.55
C TYR A 119 -20.18 -14.63 -3.17
N ALA A 120 -20.53 -13.92 -4.23
CA ALA A 120 -19.67 -12.93 -4.87
C ALA A 120 -20.51 -11.71 -5.26
N LEU A 121 -19.86 -10.56 -5.42
CA LEU A 121 -20.54 -9.39 -5.96
C LEU A 121 -20.63 -9.45 -7.48
N SER A 122 -21.71 -8.92 -8.03
CA SER A 122 -21.94 -8.78 -9.48
C SER A 122 -20.83 -8.02 -10.21
N VAL A 123 -20.15 -7.09 -9.52
CA VAL A 123 -19.03 -6.32 -10.06
C VAL A 123 -17.69 -7.05 -10.01
N ASP A 124 -17.57 -8.11 -9.20
CA ASP A 124 -16.33 -8.88 -9.02
C ASP A 124 -16.28 -10.07 -9.98
N SER A 125 -15.90 -9.81 -11.23
CA SER A 125 -15.80 -10.83 -12.28
C SER A 125 -14.74 -11.89 -11.97
N ARG A 126 -13.63 -11.49 -11.32
CA ARG A 126 -12.57 -12.42 -10.90
C ARG A 126 -13.05 -13.34 -9.79
N GLY A 127 -13.70 -12.80 -8.76
CA GLY A 127 -14.28 -13.60 -7.68
C GLY A 127 -15.35 -14.57 -8.17
N GLN A 128 -16.23 -14.15 -9.08
CA GLN A 128 -17.21 -15.05 -9.71
C GLN A 128 -16.53 -16.19 -10.48
N ALA A 129 -15.44 -15.91 -11.20
CA ALA A 129 -14.66 -16.93 -11.89
C ALA A 129 -14.00 -17.91 -10.91
N LEU A 130 -13.40 -17.41 -9.82
CA LEU A 130 -12.82 -18.24 -8.76
C LEU A 130 -13.86 -19.15 -8.12
N LEU A 131 -15.03 -18.62 -7.73
CA LEU A 131 -16.11 -19.42 -7.16
C LEU A 131 -16.67 -20.45 -8.15
N SER A 132 -16.77 -20.10 -9.43
CA SER A 132 -17.19 -21.04 -10.48
C SER A 132 -16.20 -22.19 -10.65
N ASN A 133 -14.90 -21.90 -10.59
CA ASN A 133 -13.85 -22.92 -10.62
C ASN A 133 -13.91 -23.81 -9.37
N LEU A 134 -14.13 -23.24 -8.19
CA LEU A 134 -14.31 -24.02 -6.96
C LEU A 134 -15.54 -24.94 -7.03
N THR A 135 -16.69 -24.44 -7.48
CA THR A 135 -17.90 -25.26 -7.67
C THR A 135 -17.66 -26.35 -8.74
N LYS A 136 -16.93 -26.03 -9.82
CA LYS A 136 -16.56 -27.04 -10.84
C LYS A 136 -15.57 -28.08 -10.30
N THR A 137 -14.69 -27.71 -9.38
CA THR A 137 -13.69 -28.64 -8.83
C THR A 137 -14.29 -29.53 -7.74
N PHE A 138 -15.08 -28.96 -6.83
CA PHE A 138 -15.59 -29.63 -5.63
C PHE A 138 -17.08 -29.99 -5.70
N GLY A 139 -17.80 -29.57 -6.73
CA GLY A 139 -19.24 -29.77 -6.85
C GLY A 139 -20.07 -28.79 -6.01
N GLY A 140 -21.35 -29.11 -5.84
CA GLY A 140 -22.29 -28.37 -5.00
C GLY A 140 -23.05 -27.24 -5.70
N PRO A 141 -23.80 -26.43 -4.95
CA PRO A 141 -24.63 -25.36 -5.50
C PRO A 141 -23.79 -24.28 -6.20
N ALA A 142 -24.38 -23.66 -7.23
CA ALA A 142 -23.81 -22.46 -7.83
C ALA A 142 -23.71 -21.34 -6.78
N HIS A 143 -22.70 -20.50 -6.91
CA HIS A 143 -22.57 -19.32 -6.07
C HIS A 143 -23.69 -18.32 -6.38
N VAL A 144 -24.10 -17.57 -5.37
CA VAL A 144 -25.08 -16.49 -5.50
C VAL A 144 -24.33 -15.21 -5.82
N THR A 145 -24.74 -14.55 -6.90
CA THR A 145 -24.28 -13.21 -7.23
C THR A 145 -25.13 -12.19 -6.47
N ILE A 146 -24.47 -11.27 -5.78
CA ILE A 146 -25.12 -10.19 -5.03
C ILE A 146 -24.95 -8.90 -5.83
N ASP A 147 -26.06 -8.22 -6.09
CA ASP A 147 -26.00 -6.89 -6.70
C ASP A 147 -25.28 -5.93 -5.76
N ALA A 148 -24.22 -5.28 -6.27
CA ALA A 148 -23.52 -4.28 -5.48
C ALA A 148 -24.47 -3.10 -5.24
N SER A 149 -24.62 -2.67 -3.98
CA SER A 149 -25.35 -1.45 -3.69
C SER A 149 -24.61 -0.24 -4.31
N GLN A 150 -25.35 0.81 -4.68
CA GLN A 150 -24.73 2.02 -5.22
C GLN A 150 -23.68 2.61 -4.24
N GLU A 151 -23.94 2.55 -2.94
CA GLU A 151 -22.99 2.95 -1.89
C GLU A 151 -21.73 2.06 -1.86
N PHE A 152 -21.87 0.74 -2.04
CA PHE A 152 -20.73 -0.17 -2.07
C PHE A 152 -19.86 0.03 -3.33
N THR A 153 -20.49 0.23 -4.48
CA THR A 153 -19.79 0.55 -5.73
C THR A 153 -19.06 1.88 -5.62
N ALA A 154 -19.70 2.90 -5.03
CA ALA A 154 -19.06 4.19 -4.77
C ALA A 154 -17.89 4.06 -3.80
N LEU A 155 -18.03 3.33 -2.68
CA LEU A 155 -16.97 3.16 -1.68
C LEU A 155 -15.75 2.41 -2.23
N ASN A 156 -15.94 1.40 -3.08
CA ASN A 156 -14.82 0.65 -3.67
C ASN A 156 -14.22 1.35 -4.88
N ALA A 157 -15.02 2.10 -5.65
CA ALA A 157 -14.47 3.03 -6.64
C ALA A 157 -13.60 4.08 -5.94
N VAL A 158 -14.07 4.64 -4.82
CA VAL A 158 -13.28 5.56 -3.98
C VAL A 158 -12.02 4.87 -3.45
N LYS A 159 -12.07 3.67 -2.88
CA LYS A 159 -10.87 2.94 -2.43
C LYS A 159 -9.88 2.63 -3.56
N TYR A 160 -10.38 2.27 -4.73
CA TYR A 160 -9.55 2.04 -5.91
C TYR A 160 -8.89 3.35 -6.38
N LEU A 161 -9.63 4.44 -6.41
CA LEU A 161 -9.14 5.76 -6.78
C LEU A 161 -8.19 6.35 -5.71
N GLU A 162 -8.44 6.11 -4.43
CA GLU A 162 -7.56 6.43 -3.30
C GLU A 162 -6.25 5.64 -3.39
N SER A 163 -6.30 4.36 -3.79
CA SER A 163 -5.09 3.56 -4.06
C SER A 163 -4.27 4.10 -5.25
N LEU A 164 -4.91 4.87 -6.14
CA LEU A 164 -4.28 5.63 -7.22
C LEU A 164 -3.90 7.06 -6.81
N GLY A 165 -4.14 7.45 -5.55
CA GLY A 165 -3.81 8.77 -5.00
C GLY A 165 -4.85 9.87 -5.26
N ILE A 166 -6.09 9.51 -5.60
CA ILE A 166 -7.20 10.45 -5.86
C ILE A 166 -8.11 10.51 -4.63
N ASP A 167 -8.29 11.70 -4.07
CA ASP A 167 -9.10 11.96 -2.87
C ASP A 167 -10.62 12.00 -3.18
N GLY A 168 -11.43 11.47 -2.26
CA GLY A 168 -12.90 11.43 -2.32
C GLY A 168 -13.58 12.79 -2.54
N SER A 169 -12.92 13.90 -2.18
CA SER A 169 -13.43 15.26 -2.43
C SER A 169 -13.41 15.66 -3.91
N ALA A 170 -12.38 15.27 -4.65
CA ALA A 170 -12.27 15.49 -6.10
C ALA A 170 -13.27 14.60 -6.87
N ILE A 171 -13.50 13.39 -6.36
CA ILE A 171 -14.49 12.45 -6.87
C ILE A 171 -15.91 13.00 -6.65
N GLY A 172 -16.21 13.56 -5.46
CA GLY A 172 -17.51 14.15 -5.16
C GLY A 172 -17.91 15.32 -6.09
N SER A 173 -16.93 16.14 -6.49
CA SER A 173 -17.14 17.22 -7.46
C SER A 173 -17.41 16.68 -8.88
N ALA A 174 -16.65 15.66 -9.31
CA ALA A 174 -16.84 14.99 -10.60
C ALA A 174 -18.14 14.16 -10.70
N LEU A 175 -18.57 13.56 -9.58
CA LEU A 175 -19.79 12.76 -9.46
C LEU A 175 -21.07 13.59 -9.37
N SER A 176 -20.98 14.86 -8.94
CA SER A 176 -22.15 15.72 -8.69
C SER A 176 -23.00 16.05 -9.92
N GLY A 177 -22.53 15.74 -11.14
CA GLY A 177 -23.26 16.04 -12.37
C GLY A 177 -23.64 14.86 -13.28
N TRP A 178 -23.18 13.63 -13.03
CA TRP A 178 -23.21 12.58 -14.08
C TRP A 178 -23.58 11.19 -13.53
N HIS A 179 -24.64 10.59 -14.08
CA HIS A 179 -25.38 9.47 -13.49
C HIS A 179 -24.77 8.06 -13.63
N ASP A 180 -23.60 7.87 -14.27
CA ASP A 180 -23.04 6.53 -14.46
C ASP A 180 -21.50 6.49 -14.42
N LEU A 181 -20.96 6.11 -13.27
CA LEU A 181 -19.51 6.02 -12.98
C LEU A 181 -18.81 4.86 -13.69
N ARG A 182 -19.53 3.76 -13.95
CA ARG A 182 -18.96 2.53 -14.53
C ARG A 182 -18.70 2.68 -16.02
N SER A 183 -19.67 3.25 -16.74
CA SER A 183 -19.52 3.61 -18.15
C SER A 183 -18.38 4.61 -18.35
N LEU A 184 -18.17 5.53 -17.40
CA LEU A 184 -17.13 6.56 -17.49
C LEU A 184 -15.72 5.97 -17.28
N LEU A 185 -15.50 5.14 -16.26
CA LEU A 185 -14.21 4.47 -16.04
C LEU A 185 -13.85 3.52 -17.19
N GLU A 186 -14.82 2.80 -17.73
CA GLU A 186 -14.59 1.95 -18.91
C GLU A 186 -14.30 2.78 -20.17
N THR A 187 -14.97 3.91 -20.39
CA THR A 187 -14.74 4.76 -21.57
C THR A 187 -13.44 5.56 -21.44
N ALA A 188 -13.09 5.97 -20.23
CA ALA A 188 -11.85 6.68 -19.95
C ALA A 188 -10.61 5.77 -20.05
N THR A 189 -10.70 4.51 -19.60
CA THR A 189 -9.62 3.52 -19.76
C THR A 189 -9.52 2.94 -21.17
N LYS A 190 -10.60 2.96 -21.95
CA LYS A 190 -10.63 2.51 -23.36
C LYS A 190 -10.26 3.59 -24.37
N SER A 191 -10.08 4.85 -23.95
CA SER A 191 -9.69 5.94 -24.85
C SER A 191 -8.41 6.62 -24.37
N SER A 192 -7.47 6.85 -25.28
CA SER A 192 -6.23 7.60 -25.01
C SER A 192 -6.51 8.98 -24.41
N LEU A 193 -7.60 9.62 -24.83
CA LEU A 193 -8.04 10.92 -24.33
C LEU A 193 -8.52 10.87 -22.87
N GLY A 194 -9.26 9.82 -22.48
CA GLY A 194 -9.75 9.66 -21.13
C GLY A 194 -8.66 9.29 -20.12
N LEU A 195 -7.69 8.48 -20.54
CA LEU A 195 -6.49 8.18 -19.75
C LEU A 195 -5.65 9.44 -19.53
N SER A 196 -5.40 10.21 -20.58
CA SER A 196 -4.68 11.49 -20.51
C SER A 196 -5.36 12.51 -19.59
N ALA A 197 -6.71 12.60 -19.64
CA ALA A 197 -7.46 13.49 -18.75
C ALA A 197 -7.37 13.06 -17.27
N ALA A 198 -7.39 11.75 -17.00
CA ALA A 198 -7.21 11.22 -15.65
C ALA A 198 -5.80 11.47 -15.11
N GLU A 199 -4.77 11.25 -15.92
CA GLU A 199 -3.38 11.57 -15.58
C GLU A 199 -3.19 13.06 -15.30
N ALA A 200 -3.75 13.93 -16.14
CA ALA A 200 -3.71 15.38 -15.92
C ALA A 200 -4.38 15.78 -14.60
N ALA A 201 -5.51 15.17 -14.24
CA ALA A 201 -6.19 15.42 -12.97
C ALA A 201 -5.36 14.95 -11.75
N ILE A 202 -4.69 13.79 -11.86
CA ILE A 202 -3.78 13.30 -10.82
C ILE A 202 -2.60 14.27 -10.64
N VAL A 203 -1.95 14.68 -11.74
CA VAL A 203 -0.82 15.63 -11.70
C VAL A 203 -1.26 16.97 -11.12
N ALA A 204 -2.44 17.48 -11.49
CA ALA A 204 -2.99 18.71 -10.92
C ALA A 204 -3.17 18.59 -9.39
N ARG A 205 -3.78 17.49 -8.92
CA ARG A 205 -3.96 17.26 -7.48
C ARG A 205 -2.63 17.15 -6.74
N ARG A 206 -1.65 16.47 -7.31
CA ARG A 206 -0.31 16.36 -6.73
C ARG A 206 0.39 17.73 -6.61
N ARG A 207 0.19 18.62 -7.59
CA ARG A 207 0.70 20.00 -7.54
C ARG A 207 0.05 20.81 -6.41
N GLU A 208 -1.26 20.67 -6.20
CA GLU A 208 -1.96 21.30 -5.07
C GLU A 208 -1.36 20.85 -3.72
N ILE A 209 -1.12 19.54 -3.57
CA ILE A 209 -0.55 18.99 -2.33
C ILE A 209 0.86 19.53 -2.08
N VAL A 210 1.69 19.64 -3.11
CA VAL A 210 3.04 20.25 -2.99
C VAL A 210 2.94 21.73 -2.65
N ALA A 211 2.01 22.47 -3.25
CA ALA A 211 1.79 23.88 -2.93
C ALA A 211 1.37 24.07 -1.45
N GLU A 212 0.40 23.28 -0.98
CA GLU A 212 -0.02 23.30 0.42
C GLU A 212 1.13 22.94 1.38
N LEU A 213 1.93 21.92 1.05
CA LEU A 213 3.10 21.57 1.85
C LEU A 213 4.15 22.70 1.85
N LYS A 214 4.37 23.38 0.73
CA LYS A 214 5.28 24.54 0.63
C LYS A 214 4.82 25.68 1.56
N GLU A 215 3.52 25.92 1.65
CA GLU A 215 2.94 26.88 2.60
C GLU A 215 3.13 26.42 4.05
N MET A 216 2.84 25.15 4.36
CA MET A 216 3.00 24.60 5.70
C MET A 216 4.45 24.70 6.20
N ILE A 217 5.45 24.39 5.37
CA ILE A 217 6.86 24.43 5.81
C ILE A 217 7.40 25.85 5.98
N ALA A 218 6.67 26.87 5.52
CA ALA A 218 7.00 28.28 5.72
C ALA A 218 6.41 28.85 7.01
N ASP A 219 5.40 28.18 7.60
CA ASP A 219 4.82 28.55 8.88
C ASP A 219 5.60 27.90 10.05
N LYS A 220 5.98 28.72 11.03
CA LYS A 220 6.69 28.28 12.24
C LYS A 220 5.78 27.55 13.23
N SER A 221 4.46 27.72 13.11
CA SER A 221 3.48 27.09 13.99
C SER A 221 3.20 25.62 13.63
N VAL A 222 3.52 25.23 12.39
CA VAL A 222 3.32 23.88 11.88
C VAL A 222 4.23 22.89 12.61
N THR A 223 3.61 21.84 13.14
CA THR A 223 4.32 20.80 13.88
C THR A 223 4.76 19.66 12.96
N GLU A 224 5.73 18.86 13.42
CA GLU A 224 6.12 17.60 12.76
C GLU A 224 4.93 16.68 12.49
N ARG A 225 4.00 16.59 13.45
CA ARG A 225 2.79 15.78 13.32
C ARG A 225 1.86 16.27 12.20
N ASP A 226 1.78 17.58 11.98
CA ASP A 226 0.94 18.15 10.92
C ASP A 226 1.53 17.85 9.55
N LEU A 227 2.86 17.99 9.41
CA LEU A 227 3.58 17.60 8.20
C LEU A 227 3.46 16.11 7.91
N HIS A 228 3.60 15.27 8.93
CA HIS A 228 3.42 13.83 8.81
C HIS A 228 2.00 13.50 8.32
N ARG A 229 0.96 14.06 8.97
CA ARG A 229 -0.43 13.85 8.55
C ARG A 229 -0.66 14.25 7.09
N LYS A 230 -0.03 15.34 6.63
CA LYS A 230 -0.17 15.79 5.23
C LYS A 230 0.57 14.89 4.24
N ILE A 231 1.74 14.35 4.62
CA ILE A 231 2.50 13.39 3.80
C ILE A 231 1.83 12.01 3.75
N GLN A 232 1.05 11.63 4.76
CA GLN A 232 0.39 10.32 4.80
C GLN A 232 -0.44 10.09 3.53
N GLY A 233 -0.16 9.00 2.82
CA GLY A 233 -0.79 8.68 1.52
C GLY A 233 -0.17 9.37 0.30
N ASN A 234 0.77 10.29 0.48
CA ASN A 234 1.43 11.08 -0.58
C ASN A 234 2.91 10.70 -0.78
N TYR A 235 3.22 9.40 -0.69
CA TYR A 235 4.60 8.90 -0.70
C TYR A 235 5.34 9.09 -2.03
N TRP A 236 4.61 9.37 -3.11
CA TRP A 236 5.16 9.76 -4.40
C TRP A 236 6.07 11.00 -4.30
N ILE A 237 5.93 11.83 -3.24
CA ILE A 237 6.79 12.99 -2.95
C ILE A 237 8.26 12.59 -2.76
N PHE A 238 8.53 11.37 -2.28
CA PHE A 238 9.88 10.85 -2.12
C PHE A 238 10.48 10.33 -3.46
N GLY A 239 9.69 10.33 -4.54
CA GLY A 239 10.07 9.90 -5.89
C GLY A 239 9.39 8.60 -6.34
N GLY A 240 9.39 8.35 -7.65
CA GLY A 240 8.70 7.21 -8.29
C GLY A 240 9.37 5.83 -8.15
N LYS A 241 10.25 5.64 -7.15
CA LYS A 241 11.01 4.39 -6.97
C LYS A 241 10.31 3.35 -6.10
N TYR A 242 9.18 3.73 -5.49
CA TYR A 242 8.52 2.93 -4.47
C TYR A 242 7.32 2.18 -5.05
N THR A 243 7.26 0.88 -4.81
CA THR A 243 6.19 -0.01 -5.30
C THR A 243 5.06 -0.20 -4.30
N GLY A 244 5.21 0.35 -3.09
CA GLY A 244 4.18 0.34 -2.06
C GLY A 244 4.69 0.87 -0.72
N VAL A 245 3.78 0.97 0.25
CA VAL A 245 4.06 1.37 1.64
C VAL A 245 3.60 0.26 2.57
N SER A 246 4.41 -0.04 3.58
CA SER A 246 3.98 -0.94 4.65
C SER A 246 2.95 -0.23 5.52
N GLU A 247 1.76 -0.80 5.71
CA GLU A 247 0.83 -0.30 6.74
C GLU A 247 1.55 -0.32 8.11
N ARG A 248 1.52 0.83 8.79
CA ARG A 248 2.19 1.04 10.09
C ARG A 248 1.98 -0.15 11.04
N ASN A 249 3.07 -0.55 11.69
CA ASN A 249 3.12 -1.42 12.88
C ASN A 249 2.99 -2.94 12.67
N GLY A 250 2.95 -3.45 11.44
CA GLY A 250 2.71 -4.88 11.21
C GLY A 250 3.91 -5.72 10.74
N LEU A 251 4.85 -5.11 10.01
CA LEU A 251 5.83 -5.88 9.24
C LEU A 251 7.10 -6.18 10.05
N ILE A 252 7.59 -5.23 10.83
CA ILE A 252 8.83 -5.38 11.60
C ILE A 252 8.48 -5.03 13.06
N PRO A 253 8.75 -5.91 14.04
CA PRO A 253 8.48 -5.65 15.45
C PRO A 253 9.53 -4.66 15.99
N MET A 254 9.46 -3.43 15.51
CA MET A 254 10.39 -2.34 15.85
C MET A 254 9.59 -1.06 16.03
N ASP A 255 10.18 -0.13 16.78
CA ASP A 255 9.56 1.13 17.17
C ASP A 255 8.94 1.88 15.98
N GLU A 256 7.95 2.71 16.30
CA GLU A 256 7.08 3.46 15.40
C GLU A 256 7.86 4.19 14.28
N TYR A 257 8.16 3.50 13.17
CA TYR A 257 8.77 4.10 11.99
C TYR A 257 7.83 5.16 11.41
N ASP A 258 8.38 6.30 11.00
CA ASP A 258 7.56 7.35 10.41
C ASP A 258 6.97 6.90 9.07
N VAL A 259 7.81 6.45 8.12
CA VAL A 259 7.37 5.90 6.84
C VAL A 259 8.33 4.82 6.28
N PRO A 260 7.99 3.53 6.35
CA PRO A 260 8.72 2.47 5.62
C PRO A 260 8.21 2.32 4.18
N LEU A 261 9.09 2.59 3.20
CA LEU A 261 8.82 2.48 1.77
C LEU A 261 9.51 1.25 1.18
N PHE A 262 8.82 0.52 0.29
CA PHE A 262 9.42 -0.57 -0.47
C PHE A 262 9.90 -0.09 -1.83
N CYS A 263 11.16 -0.31 -2.12
CA CYS A 263 11.74 -0.03 -3.42
C CYS A 263 11.38 -1.13 -4.43
N ALA A 264 11.33 -0.77 -5.71
CA ALA A 264 11.12 -1.73 -6.80
C ALA A 264 12.16 -2.87 -6.86
N ASP A 265 13.33 -2.65 -6.27
CA ASP A 265 14.43 -3.60 -6.20
C ASP A 265 14.40 -4.52 -4.96
N GLY A 266 13.30 -4.49 -4.19
CA GLY A 266 13.08 -5.28 -2.99
C GLY A 266 13.69 -4.71 -1.72
N SER A 267 14.47 -3.62 -1.78
CA SER A 267 15.02 -3.00 -0.58
C SER A 267 13.99 -2.16 0.19
N ILE A 268 14.26 -1.93 1.48
CA ILE A 268 13.48 -0.99 2.30
C ILE A 268 14.15 0.38 2.31
N HIS A 269 13.33 1.43 2.19
CA HIS A 269 13.74 2.81 2.42
C HIS A 269 12.92 3.39 3.57
N ILE A 270 13.57 3.68 4.68
CA ILE A 270 12.98 4.34 5.84
C ILE A 270 13.01 5.85 5.63
N VAL A 271 11.88 6.54 5.82
CA VAL A 271 11.90 7.99 5.93
C VAL A 271 11.64 8.39 7.37
N GLU A 272 12.58 9.16 7.93
CA GLU A 272 12.48 9.81 9.24
C GLU A 272 12.08 11.27 9.02
N LEU A 273 10.94 11.68 9.59
CA LEU A 273 10.39 13.02 9.38
C LEU A 273 10.58 13.87 10.62
N LYS A 274 11.26 15.01 10.48
CA LYS A 274 11.39 16.03 11.52
C LYS A 274 10.67 17.32 11.14
N GLY A 275 10.31 18.13 12.12
CA GLY A 275 9.68 19.43 11.90
C GLY A 275 10.44 20.36 10.93
N SER A 276 9.71 21.25 10.24
CA SER A 276 10.26 22.24 9.30
C SER A 276 10.94 23.42 10.02
N HIS A 277 10.49 23.78 11.23
CA HIS A 277 11.04 24.91 11.97
C HIS A 277 12.25 24.54 12.84
N ILE A 278 13.45 24.61 12.25
CA ILE A 278 14.71 24.35 12.96
C ILE A 278 15.68 25.52 12.70
N PRO A 279 15.75 26.52 13.60
CA PRO A 279 16.62 27.68 13.43
C PRO A 279 18.11 27.33 13.38
N SER A 280 18.50 26.29 14.13
CA SER A 280 19.87 25.77 14.20
C SER A 280 20.05 24.56 13.30
N LEU A 281 19.52 24.59 12.08
CA LEU A 281 19.67 23.47 11.12
C LEU A 281 21.15 23.26 10.76
N VAL A 282 21.88 24.37 10.68
CA VAL A 282 23.34 24.42 10.65
C VAL A 282 23.83 25.39 11.70
N GLU A 283 25.05 25.17 12.17
CA GLU A 283 25.70 25.97 13.20
C GLU A 283 27.09 26.39 12.72
N ARG A 284 27.53 27.59 13.12
CA ARG A 284 28.87 28.07 12.80
C ARG A 284 29.86 27.55 13.83
N TYR A 285 30.77 26.69 13.41
CA TYR A 285 31.89 26.21 14.21
C TYR A 285 33.20 26.76 13.66
N ARG A 286 33.78 27.74 14.37
CA ARG A 286 34.96 28.51 13.94
C ARG A 286 34.71 29.17 12.57
N SER A 287 35.44 28.75 11.52
CA SER A 287 35.34 29.25 10.15
C SER A 287 34.41 28.45 9.25
N HIS A 288 33.82 27.35 9.75
CA HIS A 288 33.01 26.44 8.94
C HIS A 288 31.57 26.37 9.46
N LEU A 289 30.65 26.01 8.58
CA LEU A 289 29.33 25.58 8.97
C LEU A 289 29.34 24.07 9.14
N ILE A 290 28.67 23.61 10.18
CA ILE A 290 28.42 22.19 10.45
C ILE A 290 26.92 21.97 10.59
N PRO A 291 26.41 20.76 10.36
CA PRO A 291 25.03 20.41 10.72
C PRO A 291 24.79 20.69 12.21
N GLY A 292 23.59 21.15 12.54
CA GLY A 292 23.23 21.39 13.92
C GLY A 292 22.93 20.10 14.69
N THR A 293 22.80 20.23 16.00
CA THR A 293 22.59 19.09 16.92
C THR A 293 21.38 18.23 16.53
N GLN A 294 20.27 18.86 16.11
CA GLN A 294 19.05 18.15 15.73
C GLN A 294 19.22 17.30 14.46
N VAL A 295 20.10 17.70 13.54
CA VAL A 295 20.42 16.91 12.35
C VAL A 295 21.17 15.63 12.76
N HIS A 296 22.17 15.76 13.64
CA HIS A 296 22.89 14.60 14.15
C HIS A 296 22.00 13.64 14.94
N GLN A 297 21.06 14.16 15.73
CA GLN A 297 20.09 13.34 16.47
C GLN A 297 19.17 12.57 15.53
N ALA A 298 18.62 13.23 14.49
CA ALA A 298 17.75 12.58 13.52
C ALA A 298 18.49 11.51 12.70
N VAL A 299 19.74 11.78 12.30
CA VAL A 299 20.60 10.76 11.67
C VAL A 299 20.90 9.61 12.64
N GLY A 300 21.17 9.89 13.92
CA GLY A 300 21.36 8.86 14.94
C GLY A 300 20.14 7.96 15.11
N GLN A 301 18.94 8.54 15.05
CA GLN A 301 17.69 7.79 15.07
C GLN A 301 17.55 6.89 13.83
N ALA A 302 17.80 7.43 12.63
CA ALA A 302 17.81 6.64 11.40
C ALA A 302 18.90 5.54 11.40
N LEU A 303 20.06 5.78 11.99
CA LEU A 303 21.12 4.78 12.15
C LEU A 303 20.67 3.62 13.04
N ASN A 304 19.96 3.90 14.14
CA ASN A 304 19.42 2.85 15.01
C ASN A 304 18.46 1.96 14.22
N TYR A 305 17.59 2.56 13.41
CA TYR A 305 16.69 1.79 12.55
C TYR A 305 17.41 0.89 11.56
N LEU A 306 18.44 1.39 10.88
CA LEU A 306 19.22 0.58 9.95
C LEU A 306 19.97 -0.54 10.67
N ARG A 307 20.53 -0.27 11.86
CA ARG A 307 21.16 -1.32 12.68
C ARG A 307 20.16 -2.40 13.05
N ASP A 308 18.98 -2.00 13.52
CA ASP A 308 17.98 -2.95 13.98
C ASP A 308 17.50 -3.83 12.78
N LEU A 309 17.36 -3.24 11.58
CA LEU A 309 17.13 -3.99 10.34
C LEU A 309 18.27 -4.92 9.96
N ASP A 310 19.53 -4.52 10.14
CA ASP A 310 20.68 -5.39 9.86
C ASP A 310 20.74 -6.57 10.84
N GLU A 311 20.38 -6.36 12.11
CA GLU A 311 20.40 -7.38 13.17
C GLU A 311 19.31 -8.44 13.00
N VAL A 312 18.08 -8.03 12.64
CA VAL A 312 16.92 -8.94 12.53
C VAL A 312 16.62 -9.31 11.08
N GLY A 313 17.25 -8.63 10.12
CA GLY A 313 17.00 -8.70 8.68
C GLY A 313 16.99 -10.12 8.15
N SER A 314 18.07 -10.89 8.32
CA SER A 314 18.16 -12.26 7.80
C SER A 314 17.03 -13.20 8.27
N ALA A 315 16.59 -13.06 9.53
CA ALA A 315 15.49 -13.84 10.08
C ALA A 315 14.14 -13.43 9.47
N MET A 316 13.94 -12.13 9.24
CA MET A 316 12.71 -11.59 8.64
C MET A 316 12.66 -11.78 7.13
N GLU A 317 13.77 -11.68 6.41
CA GLU A 317 13.88 -12.00 4.98
C GLU A 317 13.40 -13.43 4.71
N SER A 318 13.83 -14.37 5.55
CA SER A 318 13.35 -15.76 5.49
C SER A 318 11.83 -15.85 5.71
N TYR A 319 11.26 -15.02 6.60
CA TYR A 319 9.82 -14.92 6.81
C TYR A 319 9.10 -14.33 5.60
N TYR A 320 9.58 -13.23 5.03
CA TYR A 320 8.99 -12.59 3.86
C TYR A 320 9.05 -13.47 2.62
N LYS A 321 10.19 -14.12 2.39
CA LYS A 321 10.38 -15.05 1.28
C LYS A 321 9.41 -16.22 1.34
N ARG A 322 9.14 -16.74 2.55
CA ARG A 322 8.10 -17.77 2.75
C ARG A 322 6.68 -17.28 2.44
N ASN A 323 6.43 -15.98 2.55
CA ASN A 323 5.14 -15.35 2.26
C ASN A 323 5.05 -14.80 0.82
N GLY A 324 6.03 -15.10 -0.05
CA GLY A 324 6.03 -14.70 -1.46
C GLY A 324 6.60 -13.29 -1.72
N PHE A 325 7.23 -12.67 -0.72
CA PHE A 325 7.85 -11.35 -0.85
C PHE A 325 9.37 -11.47 -0.79
N GLU A 326 10.05 -10.95 -1.80
CA GLU A 326 11.52 -10.86 -1.79
C GLU A 326 11.93 -9.45 -1.34
N TYR A 327 12.07 -9.30 -0.02
CA TYR A 327 12.64 -8.10 0.56
C TYR A 327 14.10 -8.33 0.97
N ASP A 328 14.93 -7.32 0.75
CA ASP A 328 16.33 -7.25 1.19
C ASP A 328 16.40 -6.17 2.28
N LEU A 329 16.36 -6.63 3.53
CA LEU A 329 16.32 -5.77 4.71
C LEU A 329 17.73 -5.30 5.07
N CYS A 330 18.75 -6.09 4.74
CA CYS A 330 20.16 -5.76 4.96
C CYS A 330 20.63 -4.64 4.00
N ARG A 331 19.96 -4.47 2.85
CA ARG A 331 20.19 -3.34 1.93
C ARG A 331 19.33 -2.11 2.24
N ALA A 332 18.72 -2.05 3.43
CA ALA A 332 17.89 -0.91 3.77
C ALA A 332 18.66 0.43 3.73
N ARG A 333 17.96 1.49 3.33
CA ARG A 333 18.43 2.87 3.31
C ARG A 333 17.50 3.76 4.13
N ALA A 334 17.96 4.94 4.50
CA ALA A 334 17.12 5.93 5.15
C ALA A 334 17.24 7.32 4.52
N THR A 335 16.17 8.09 4.57
CA THR A 335 16.18 9.53 4.33
C THR A 335 15.66 10.24 5.56
N VAL A 336 16.40 11.23 6.03
CA VAL A 336 15.98 12.16 7.07
C VAL A 336 15.50 13.43 6.39
N VAL A 337 14.24 13.80 6.58
CA VAL A 337 13.70 15.07 6.09
C VAL A 337 13.55 16.02 7.27
N ILE A 338 14.32 17.11 7.26
CA ILE A 338 14.47 17.94 8.44
C ILE A 338 14.67 19.42 8.10
N GLY A 339 13.91 20.28 8.78
CA GLY A 339 14.09 21.72 8.72
C GLY A 339 13.77 22.36 7.37
N ASN A 340 13.84 23.69 7.35
CA ASN A 340 13.71 24.53 6.17
C ASN A 340 14.83 25.59 6.21
N PRO A 341 15.68 25.70 5.16
CA PRO A 341 16.77 26.68 5.12
C PRO A 341 16.33 28.13 5.38
N ALA A 342 15.08 28.48 5.06
CA ALA A 342 14.51 29.81 5.28
C ALA A 342 14.49 30.24 6.77
N PHE A 343 14.55 29.30 7.71
CA PHE A 343 14.59 29.59 9.15
C PHE A 343 15.99 29.75 9.73
N VAL A 344 17.04 29.43 8.96
CA VAL A 344 18.42 29.60 9.41
C VAL A 344 18.80 31.07 9.36
N LYS A 345 19.02 31.68 10.53
CA LYS A 345 19.35 33.11 10.66
C LYS A 345 20.66 33.28 11.42
N ILE A 346 21.79 33.07 10.74
CA ILE A 346 23.13 33.35 11.28
C ILE A 346 23.63 34.65 10.63
N PRO A 347 23.72 35.76 11.40
CA PRO A 347 24.13 37.05 10.86
C PRO A 347 25.62 37.08 10.48
N GLU A 348 26.01 38.12 9.76
CA GLU A 348 27.42 38.41 9.49
C GLU A 348 28.21 38.65 10.79
N ASP A 349 29.48 38.23 10.80
CA ASP A 349 30.44 38.55 11.86
C ASP A 349 31.56 39.41 11.27
N LYS A 350 31.41 40.73 11.41
CA LYS A 350 32.39 41.71 10.90
C LYS A 350 33.77 41.56 11.55
N LYS A 351 33.85 41.10 12.80
CA LYS A 351 35.14 40.92 13.49
C LYS A 351 35.90 39.74 12.90
N ARG A 352 35.20 38.69 12.52
CA ARG A 352 35.77 37.47 11.91
C ARG A 352 35.74 37.47 10.38
N LYS A 353 35.23 38.54 9.75
CA LYS A 353 35.04 38.68 8.30
C LYS A 353 34.20 37.55 7.70
N PHE A 354 33.15 37.14 8.41
CA PHE A 354 32.21 36.15 7.90
C PHE A 354 30.94 36.82 7.41
N GLU A 355 30.51 36.44 6.21
CA GLU A 355 29.23 36.83 5.64
C GLU A 355 28.07 36.14 6.37
N ALA A 356 26.88 36.74 6.23
CA ALA A 356 25.64 36.13 6.70
C ALA A 356 25.41 34.79 5.96
N VAL A 357 24.84 33.81 6.66
CA VAL A 357 24.61 32.49 6.08
C VAL A 357 23.47 32.57 5.06
N THR A 358 23.72 32.08 3.85
CA THR A 358 22.74 32.00 2.76
C THR A 358 22.17 30.58 2.63
N ARG A 359 21.04 30.42 1.92
CA ARG A 359 20.49 29.09 1.58
C ARG A 359 21.56 28.20 0.92
N GLN A 360 22.30 28.72 -0.05
CA GLN A 360 23.35 27.97 -0.75
C GLN A 360 24.42 27.42 0.21
N MET A 361 24.78 28.17 1.25
CA MET A 361 25.73 27.70 2.27
C MET A 361 25.13 26.59 3.14
N VAL A 362 23.84 26.68 3.49
CA VAL A 362 23.10 25.60 4.19
C VAL A 362 23.08 24.34 3.33
N ASP A 363 22.64 24.45 2.08
CA ASP A 363 22.55 23.32 1.14
C ASP A 363 23.92 22.67 0.93
N GLN A 364 24.98 23.46 0.79
CA GLN A 364 26.34 22.95 0.66
C GLN A 364 26.81 22.23 1.94
N THR A 365 26.43 22.73 3.12
CA THR A 365 26.78 22.09 4.40
C THR A 365 26.11 20.72 4.53
N ILE A 366 24.81 20.64 4.23
CA ILE A 366 24.06 19.37 4.24
C ILE A 366 24.60 18.41 3.16
N ARG A 367 24.91 18.89 1.96
CA ARG A 367 25.52 18.08 0.89
C ARG A 367 26.87 17.50 1.32
N THR A 368 27.73 18.32 1.93
CA THR A 368 29.03 17.84 2.44
C THR A 368 28.82 16.80 3.55
N TYR A 369 27.81 17.00 4.42
CA TYR A 369 27.48 16.02 5.46
C TYR A 369 27.01 14.69 4.88
N ASN A 370 26.10 14.71 3.89
CA ASN A 370 25.67 13.52 3.15
C ASN A 370 26.82 12.76 2.50
N GLY A 371 27.88 13.45 2.07
CA GLY A 371 29.09 12.81 1.53
C GLY A 371 29.87 11.96 2.54
N SER A 372 29.60 12.10 3.85
CA SER A 372 30.28 11.36 4.92
C SER A 372 29.46 10.23 5.56
N ILE A 373 28.13 10.23 5.36
CA ILE A 373 27.22 9.24 5.94
C ILE A 373 26.79 8.24 4.86
N ASN A 374 26.90 6.94 5.15
CA ASN A 374 26.54 5.88 4.22
C ASN A 374 25.12 5.37 4.52
N ARG A 375 24.36 5.02 3.48
CA ARG A 375 22.95 4.54 3.52
C ARG A 375 21.91 5.52 4.06
N ILE A 376 22.32 6.70 4.55
CA ILE A 376 21.42 7.74 5.04
C ILE A 376 21.61 9.00 4.20
N GLU A 377 20.50 9.59 3.76
CA GLU A 377 20.47 10.88 3.09
C GLU A 377 19.72 11.90 3.95
N VAL A 378 20.31 13.07 4.19
CA VAL A 378 19.62 14.19 4.84
C VAL A 378 19.14 15.16 3.77
N LEU A 379 17.85 15.45 3.78
CA LEU A 379 17.21 16.45 2.92
C LEU A 379 16.48 17.49 3.77
N THR A 380 16.40 18.72 3.27
CA THR A 380 15.47 19.69 3.86
C THR A 380 14.09 19.53 3.26
N TRP A 381 13.06 20.01 3.96
CA TRP A 381 11.70 20.04 3.41
C TRP A 381 11.62 20.82 2.11
N ALA A 382 12.40 21.90 1.98
CA ALA A 382 12.46 22.67 0.75
C ALA A 382 13.03 21.83 -0.41
N ASP A 383 14.12 21.08 -0.18
CA ASP A 383 14.73 20.25 -1.22
C ASP A 383 13.82 19.10 -1.67
N LEU A 384 13.13 18.47 -0.73
CA LEU A 384 12.16 17.41 -1.01
C LEU A 384 11.03 17.93 -1.91
N LEU A 385 10.41 19.05 -1.53
CA LEU A 385 9.29 19.61 -2.28
C LEU A 385 9.74 20.20 -3.62
N ASP A 386 10.93 20.80 -3.69
CA ASP A 386 11.51 21.27 -4.96
C ASP A 386 11.84 20.09 -5.90
N ALA A 387 12.20 18.92 -5.37
CA ALA A 387 12.38 17.70 -6.18
C ALA A 387 11.04 17.13 -6.67
N ALA A 388 10.04 17.06 -5.79
CA ALA A 388 8.69 16.59 -6.14
C ALA A 388 8.05 17.48 -7.23
N ASP A 389 8.14 18.80 -7.09
CA ASP A 389 7.62 19.78 -8.04
C ASP A 389 8.25 19.65 -9.44
N ARG A 390 9.58 19.41 -9.48
CA ARG A 390 10.30 19.13 -10.73
C ARG A 390 9.84 17.82 -11.37
N SER A 391 9.60 16.76 -10.58
CA SER A 391 9.05 15.49 -11.09
C SER A 391 7.68 15.69 -11.74
N LEU A 392 6.79 16.45 -11.10
CA LEU A 392 5.44 16.74 -11.62
C LEU A 392 5.43 17.64 -12.85
N THR A 393 6.44 18.49 -13.01
CA THR A 393 6.60 19.28 -14.24
C THR A 393 6.89 18.34 -15.41
N PHE A 394 7.83 17.42 -15.23
CA PHE A 394 8.18 16.41 -16.25
C PHE A 394 7.01 15.45 -16.57
N GLU A 395 6.25 15.01 -15.56
CA GLU A 395 5.04 14.20 -15.77
C GLU A 395 3.97 14.97 -16.57
N GLY A 396 3.74 16.24 -16.24
CA GLY A 396 2.74 17.06 -16.95
C GLY A 396 3.09 17.37 -18.41
N ASP A 397 4.37 17.57 -18.72
CA ASP A 397 4.83 17.83 -20.09
C ASP A 397 4.67 16.58 -20.99
N ASN A 398 4.87 15.38 -20.43
CA ASN A 398 4.63 14.11 -21.13
C ASN A 398 3.14 13.89 -21.44
N VAL A 399 2.24 14.24 -20.52
CA VAL A 399 0.78 14.15 -20.73
C VAL A 399 0.33 15.14 -21.81
N GLY A 400 0.91 16.35 -21.85
CA GLY A 400 0.63 17.35 -22.89
C GLY A 400 1.06 16.92 -24.29
N HIS A 401 2.15 16.16 -24.40
CA HIS A 401 2.65 15.65 -25.68
C HIS A 401 1.80 14.50 -26.26
N LEU A 402 1.23 13.65 -25.39
CA LEU A 402 0.31 12.58 -25.79
C LEU A 402 -1.09 13.09 -26.17
N ALA A 403 -1.51 14.24 -25.64
CA ALA A 403 -2.79 14.88 -25.97
C ALA A 403 -2.76 15.65 -27.31
N ASN A 404 -1.58 16.05 -27.79
CA ASN A 404 -1.38 16.73 -29.06
C ASN A 404 -0.10 16.18 -29.74
N PRO A 405 -0.17 15.03 -30.44
CA PRO A 405 0.97 14.54 -31.20
C PRO A 405 1.35 15.58 -32.25
N SER A 406 2.64 15.91 -32.33
CA SER A 406 3.14 16.81 -33.36
C SER A 406 2.95 16.14 -34.74
N PRO A 407 2.66 16.90 -35.81
CA PRO A 407 2.51 16.32 -37.16
C PRO A 407 3.76 15.55 -37.65
N ASP A 408 4.93 15.79 -37.06
CA ASP A 408 6.20 15.19 -37.48
C ASP A 408 6.46 13.77 -36.91
N ASP A 409 5.71 13.30 -35.90
CA ASP A 409 5.95 11.99 -35.27
C ASP A 409 5.45 10.79 -36.09
N THR A 410 4.86 11.02 -37.27
CA THR A 410 4.44 9.96 -38.19
C THR A 410 5.43 9.67 -39.32
N ALA A 411 6.58 10.37 -39.36
CA ALA A 411 7.56 10.24 -40.44
C ALA A 411 8.94 9.78 -39.93
N SER A 412 9.01 8.65 -39.25
CA SER A 412 10.27 7.89 -39.09
C SER A 412 9.99 6.40 -38.89
N THR A 413 9.38 5.80 -39.90
CA THR A 413 9.58 4.38 -40.21
C THR A 413 9.80 4.29 -41.71
N ILE A 414 11.09 4.22 -42.10
CA ILE A 414 11.66 3.57 -43.30
C ILE A 414 13.17 3.90 -43.25
N PHE A 415 13.96 3.01 -42.64
CA PHE A 415 14.98 2.17 -43.29
C PHE A 415 15.57 1.19 -42.28
#